data_AF-A0A976PIV0-F1
#
_entry.id   AF-A0A976PIV0-F1
#
_cell.length_a   1.000
_cell.length_b   1.000
_cell.length_c   1.000
_cell.angle_alpha   90.00
_cell.angle_beta   90.00
_cell.angle_gamma   90.00
#
_symmetry.space_group_name_H-M   'P 1'
#
loop_
_entity.id
_entity.type
_entity.pdbx_description
1 polymer ?
#
loop_
_entity_poly.entity_id
_entity_poly.type
_entity_poly.pdbx_seq_one_letter_code
_entity_poly.pdbx_strand_id
1 'polypeptide(L)'
;MSNFLDSSVKQKEKIELLYERCGSTCADLQGKDKTISAKQLQQSLEAKRKSLISVLALWQIGFTALVFIMCIFLTHKVAGPLFKLQKFFTAIAEGGDNGRLFFRSGDYFTELADSYNDAINQLKEDYKNDFVYLSEVSAYINNLSLVVPDDKKAVLNEINKRLNEIQGKFNEKS
;
A
#
# COMPACT_ATOMS: atom_id res chain seq x y z
N MET A 1 31.11 -105.20 -1.13
CA MET A 1 29.81 -104.50 -1.31
C MET A 1 29.76 -103.15 -0.58
N SER A 2 30.90 -102.56 -0.16
CA SER A 2 31.00 -101.28 0.55
C SER A 2 31.35 -100.07 -0.35
N ASN A 3 31.99 -100.28 -1.51
CA ASN A 3 32.50 -99.20 -2.36
C ASN A 3 31.45 -98.56 -3.29
N PHE A 4 30.26 -99.15 -3.44
CA PHE A 4 29.20 -98.63 -4.31
C PHE A 4 28.28 -97.63 -3.60
N LEU A 5 28.11 -97.78 -2.28
CA LEU A 5 27.34 -96.86 -1.45
C LEU A 5 28.08 -95.52 -1.24
N ASP A 6 29.41 -95.54 -1.16
CA ASP A 6 30.26 -94.35 -0.98
C ASP A 6 30.18 -93.36 -2.15
N SER A 7 30.19 -93.87 -3.39
CA SER A 7 30.08 -93.03 -4.60
C SER A 7 28.71 -92.34 -4.74
N SER A 8 27.64 -92.98 -4.27
CA SER A 8 26.29 -92.39 -4.32
C SER A 8 26.07 -91.32 -3.25
N VAL A 9 26.74 -91.44 -2.09
CA VAL A 9 26.71 -90.43 -1.01
C VAL A 9 27.45 -89.17 -1.46
N LYS A 10 28.66 -89.32 -2.04
CA LYS A 10 29.46 -88.20 -2.55
C LYS A 10 28.76 -87.42 -3.67
N GLN A 11 27.95 -88.11 -4.49
CA GLN A 11 27.22 -87.48 -5.58
C GLN A 11 25.98 -86.73 -5.08
N LYS A 12 25.31 -87.20 -4.02
CA LYS A 12 24.23 -86.45 -3.35
C LYS A 12 24.73 -85.17 -2.70
N GLU A 13 25.85 -85.23 -2.00
CA GLU A 13 26.45 -84.07 -1.32
C GLU A 13 26.85 -82.96 -2.31
N LYS A 14 27.34 -83.35 -3.49
CA LYS A 14 27.69 -82.41 -4.57
C LYS A 14 26.46 -81.77 -5.22
N ILE A 15 25.32 -82.48 -5.28
CA ILE A 15 24.06 -81.95 -5.81
C ILE A 15 23.42 -80.98 -4.80
N GLU A 16 23.45 -81.28 -3.50
CA GLU A 16 22.99 -80.34 -2.46
C GLU A 16 23.81 -79.05 -2.44
N LEU A 17 25.14 -79.14 -2.53
CA LEU A 17 26.03 -77.97 -2.61
C LEU A 17 25.77 -77.11 -3.85
N LEU A 18 25.40 -77.72 -4.99
CA LEU A 18 25.02 -76.99 -6.20
C LEU A 18 23.63 -76.33 -6.05
N TYR A 19 22.71 -76.97 -5.34
CA TYR A 19 21.36 -76.45 -5.10
C TYR A 19 21.38 -75.24 -4.15
N GLU A 20 22.14 -75.30 -3.04
CA GLU A 20 22.30 -74.16 -2.12
C GLU A 20 22.96 -72.95 -2.79
N ARG A 21 23.97 -73.19 -3.65
CA ARG A 21 24.68 -72.12 -4.36
C ARG A 21 23.85 -71.46 -5.46
N CYS A 22 22.89 -72.18 -6.05
CA CYS A 22 21.94 -71.63 -7.01
C CYS A 22 20.82 -70.82 -6.32
N GLY A 23 20.36 -71.28 -5.15
CA GLY A 23 19.33 -70.61 -4.35
C GLY A 23 19.74 -69.23 -3.81
N SER A 24 20.98 -69.10 -3.31
CA SER A 24 21.50 -67.82 -2.80
C SER A 24 21.66 -66.76 -3.90
N THR A 25 22.13 -67.17 -5.08
CA THR A 25 22.34 -66.26 -6.22
C THR A 25 21.01 -65.71 -6.78
N CYS A 26 19.91 -66.46 -6.71
CA CYS A 26 18.59 -65.99 -7.15
C CYS A 26 17.93 -65.03 -6.15
N ALA A 27 18.13 -65.23 -4.85
CA ALA A 27 17.61 -64.34 -3.81
C ALA A 27 18.27 -62.95 -3.87
N ASP A 28 19.58 -62.90 -4.15
CA ASP A 28 20.34 -61.65 -4.29
C ASP A 28 19.92 -60.82 -5.52
N LEU A 29 19.52 -61.46 -6.62
CA LEU A 29 19.04 -60.77 -7.81
C LEU A 29 17.66 -60.13 -7.60
N GLN A 30 16.74 -60.80 -6.90
CA GLN A 30 15.42 -60.27 -6.58
C GLN A 30 15.47 -59.09 -5.60
N GLY A 31 16.42 -59.10 -4.65
CA GLY A 31 16.66 -57.99 -3.73
C GLY A 31 17.25 -56.75 -4.41
N LYS A 32 18.18 -56.95 -5.36
CA LYS A 32 18.81 -55.85 -6.11
C LYS A 32 17.81 -55.12 -7.02
N ASP A 33 16.93 -55.85 -7.69
CA ASP A 33 15.93 -55.28 -8.61
C ASP A 33 14.89 -54.41 -7.89
N LYS A 34 14.37 -54.89 -6.74
CA LYS A 34 13.48 -54.10 -5.86
C LYS A 34 14.15 -52.82 -5.34
N THR A 35 15.42 -52.90 -4.96
CA THR A 35 16.16 -51.76 -4.42
C THR A 35 16.50 -50.72 -5.50
N ILE A 36 16.76 -51.17 -6.74
CA ILE A 36 16.97 -50.30 -7.90
C ILE A 36 15.67 -49.60 -8.28
N SER A 37 14.54 -50.30 -8.31
CA SER A 37 13.22 -49.71 -8.59
C SER A 37 12.79 -48.69 -7.52
N ALA A 38 13.00 -48.97 -6.23
CA ALA A 38 12.71 -48.03 -5.15
C ALA A 38 13.57 -46.75 -5.23
N LYS A 39 14.87 -46.88 -5.54
CA LYS A 39 15.76 -45.73 -5.74
C LYS A 39 15.38 -44.91 -6.98
N GLN A 40 15.01 -45.55 -8.08
CA GLN A 40 14.54 -44.88 -9.29
C GLN A 40 13.23 -44.10 -9.03
N LEU A 41 12.30 -44.70 -8.28
CA LEU A 41 11.08 -44.02 -7.87
C LEU A 41 11.37 -42.79 -7.00
N GLN A 42 12.26 -42.91 -6.01
CA GLN A 42 12.68 -41.79 -5.15
C GLN A 42 13.35 -40.68 -5.95
N GLN A 43 14.26 -41.01 -6.87
CA GLN A 43 14.91 -40.03 -7.75
C GLN A 43 13.90 -39.31 -8.65
N SER A 44 12.92 -40.04 -9.20
CA SER A 44 11.86 -39.45 -10.02
C SER A 44 10.94 -38.52 -9.21
N LEU A 45 10.66 -38.87 -7.95
CA LEU A 45 9.90 -38.05 -7.02
C LEU A 45 10.63 -36.76 -6.64
N GLU A 46 11.94 -36.85 -6.36
CA GLU A 46 12.76 -35.68 -6.05
C GLU A 46 12.87 -34.72 -7.24
N ALA A 47 13.04 -35.26 -8.45
CA ALA A 47 13.06 -34.45 -9.67
C ALA A 47 11.73 -33.72 -9.90
N LYS A 48 10.60 -34.44 -9.73
CA LYS A 48 9.26 -33.83 -9.81
C LYS A 48 9.05 -32.78 -8.73
N ARG A 49 9.45 -33.05 -7.48
CA ARG A 49 9.35 -32.09 -6.37
C ARG A 49 10.17 -30.83 -6.64
N LYS A 50 11.42 -30.97 -7.10
CA LYS A 50 12.27 -29.82 -7.45
C LYS A 50 11.67 -29.00 -8.60
N SER A 51 11.16 -29.67 -9.63
CA SER A 51 10.48 -29.00 -10.74
C SER A 51 9.26 -28.20 -10.26
N LEU A 52 8.38 -28.81 -9.46
CA LEU A 52 7.23 -28.10 -8.87
C LEU A 52 7.66 -26.90 -8.03
N ILE A 53 8.61 -27.08 -7.11
CA ILE A 53 9.11 -25.98 -6.27
C ILE A 53 9.71 -24.85 -7.12
N SER A 54 10.47 -25.18 -8.17
CA SER A 54 11.03 -24.16 -9.07
C SER A 54 9.96 -23.37 -9.82
N VAL A 55 8.92 -24.04 -10.32
CA VAL A 55 7.81 -23.38 -11.04
C VAL A 55 7.02 -22.48 -10.08
N LEU A 56 6.72 -22.97 -8.87
CA LEU A 56 6.04 -22.19 -7.84
C LEU A 56 6.88 -20.98 -7.41
N ALA A 57 8.19 -21.15 -7.22
CA ALA A 57 9.08 -20.06 -6.85
C ALA A 57 9.16 -18.99 -7.96
N LEU A 58 9.21 -19.41 -9.23
CA LEU A 58 9.23 -18.50 -10.37
C LEU A 58 7.94 -17.66 -10.44
N TRP A 59 6.78 -18.31 -10.24
CA TRP A 59 5.49 -17.64 -10.13
C TRP A 59 5.43 -16.68 -8.94
N GLN A 60 5.93 -17.10 -7.77
CA GLN A 60 5.95 -16.27 -6.57
C GLN A 60 6.77 -15.00 -6.78
N ILE A 61 7.97 -15.13 -7.38
CA ILE A 61 8.82 -13.99 -7.69
C ILE A 61 8.14 -13.07 -8.71
N GLY A 62 7.56 -13.63 -9.77
CA GLY A 62 6.83 -12.88 -10.79
C GLY A 62 5.66 -12.08 -10.21
N PHE A 63 4.84 -12.73 -9.36
CA PHE A 63 3.72 -12.07 -8.70
C PHE A 63 4.17 -10.99 -7.72
N THR A 64 5.21 -11.27 -6.94
CA THR A 64 5.79 -10.29 -5.99
C THR A 64 6.32 -9.07 -6.74
N ALA A 65 7.02 -9.26 -7.86
CA ALA A 65 7.51 -8.16 -8.68
C ALA A 65 6.37 -7.33 -9.27
N LEU A 66 5.30 -7.98 -9.75
CA LEU A 66 4.12 -7.30 -10.26
C LEU A 66 3.45 -6.44 -9.18
N VAL A 67 3.22 -7.00 -7.99
CA VAL A 67 2.64 -6.27 -6.85
C VAL A 67 3.54 -5.10 -6.44
N PHE A 68 4.85 -5.31 -6.40
CA PHE A 68 5.81 -4.26 -6.07
C PHE A 68 5.74 -3.08 -7.04
N ILE A 69 5.68 -3.36 -8.35
CA ILE A 69 5.51 -2.32 -9.38
C ILE A 69 4.18 -1.58 -9.19
N MET A 70 3.08 -2.30 -8.92
CA MET A 70 1.78 -1.68 -8.65
C MET A 70 1.81 -0.75 -7.41
N CYS A 71 2.50 -1.15 -6.34
CA CYS A 71 2.67 -0.32 -5.15
C CYS A 71 3.42 1.00 -5.44
N ILE A 72 4.46 0.95 -6.28
CA ILE A 72 5.19 2.14 -6.71
C ILE A 72 4.24 3.09 -7.47
N PHE A 73 3.47 2.57 -8.42
CA PHE A 73 2.49 3.38 -9.17
C PHE A 73 1.43 4.00 -8.26
N LEU A 74 0.91 3.23 -7.30
CA LEU A 74 -0.05 3.72 -6.32
C LEU A 74 0.54 4.86 -5.48
N THR A 75 1.78 4.68 -5.02
CA THR A 75 2.49 5.70 -4.22
C THR A 75 2.64 7.00 -5.00
N HIS A 76 3.05 6.95 -6.27
CA HIS A 76 3.17 8.15 -7.11
C HIS A 76 1.82 8.85 -7.35
N LYS A 77 0.74 8.09 -7.53
CA LYS A 77 -0.60 8.65 -7.73
C LYS A 77 -1.23 9.23 -6.47
N VAL A 78 -0.77 8.83 -5.28
CA VAL A 78 -1.27 9.34 -3.99
C VAL A 78 -0.41 10.49 -3.46
N ALA A 79 0.93 10.36 -3.51
CA ALA A 79 1.84 11.32 -2.92
C ALA A 79 1.80 12.70 -3.59
N GLY A 80 1.62 12.75 -4.91
CA GLY A 80 1.56 14.00 -5.66
C GLY A 80 0.40 14.91 -5.23
N PRO A 81 -0.87 14.44 -5.32
CA PRO A 81 -2.04 15.18 -4.87
C PRO A 81 -1.94 15.61 -3.40
N LEU A 82 -1.47 14.72 -2.52
CA LEU A 82 -1.39 14.99 -1.09
C LEU A 82 -0.37 16.08 -0.77
N PHE A 83 0.79 16.07 -1.42
CA PHE A 83 1.80 17.12 -1.28
C PHE A 83 1.28 18.47 -1.79
N LYS A 84 0.55 18.47 -2.92
CA LYS A 84 -0.09 19.69 -3.45
C LYS A 84 -1.13 20.23 -2.47
N LEU A 85 -1.98 19.37 -1.91
CA LEU A 85 -2.98 19.74 -0.92
C LEU A 85 -2.33 20.36 0.33
N GLN A 86 -1.26 19.75 0.85
CA GLN A 86 -0.52 20.30 1.99
C GLN A 86 0.00 21.70 1.69
N LYS A 87 0.59 21.92 0.51
CA LYS A 87 1.09 23.25 0.10
C LYS A 87 -0.03 24.29 0.06
N PHE A 88 -1.20 23.91 -0.43
CA PHE A 88 -2.39 24.77 -0.46
C PHE A 88 -2.87 25.14 0.95
N PHE A 89 -2.90 24.18 1.88
CA PHE A 89 -3.21 24.47 3.29
C PHE A 89 -2.19 25.40 3.94
N THR A 90 -0.89 25.15 3.74
CA THR A 90 0.16 26.01 4.29
C THR A 90 0.03 27.44 3.78
N ALA A 91 -0.17 27.63 2.48
CA ALA A 91 -0.27 28.97 1.95
C ALA A 91 -1.58 29.68 2.36
N ILE A 92 -2.69 28.96 2.60
CA ILE A 92 -3.86 29.56 3.28
C ILE A 92 -3.53 29.97 4.73
N ALA A 93 -2.80 29.14 5.47
CA ALA A 93 -2.41 29.46 6.84
C ALA A 93 -1.50 30.70 6.91
N GLU A 94 -0.70 30.94 5.87
CA GLU A 94 0.13 32.13 5.71
C GLU A 94 -0.66 33.36 5.20
N GLY A 95 -1.95 33.20 4.88
CA GLY A 95 -2.80 34.27 4.37
C GLY A 95 -2.68 34.50 2.86
N GLY A 96 -2.07 33.58 2.11
CA GLY A 96 -2.00 33.61 0.66
C GLY A 96 -3.20 32.94 -0.01
N ASP A 97 -3.70 33.52 -1.10
CA ASP A 97 -4.69 32.89 -1.96
C ASP A 97 -3.99 32.02 -3.02
N ASN A 98 -4.27 30.71 -3.01
CA ASN A 98 -3.75 29.79 -4.03
C ASN A 98 -4.75 29.49 -5.15
N GLY A 99 -5.86 30.23 -5.20
CA GLY A 99 -6.93 29.95 -6.14
C GLY A 99 -7.55 28.58 -5.90
N ARG A 100 -8.02 27.93 -6.97
CA ARG A 100 -8.68 26.62 -6.88
C ARG A 100 -7.67 25.47 -6.96
N LEU A 101 -7.82 24.50 -6.07
CA LEU A 101 -7.08 23.26 -6.07
C LEU A 101 -7.64 22.32 -7.15
N PHE A 102 -6.76 21.81 -8.01
CA PHE A 102 -7.10 20.78 -8.99
C PHE A 102 -6.03 19.69 -9.02
N PHE A 103 -6.47 18.43 -9.10
CA PHE A 103 -5.58 17.28 -9.32
C PHE A 103 -5.58 16.86 -10.79
N ARG A 104 -4.58 16.07 -11.22
CA ARG A 104 -4.47 15.64 -12.61
C ARG A 104 -5.47 14.51 -12.88
N SER A 105 -5.94 14.43 -14.13
CA SER A 105 -6.79 13.33 -14.59
C SER A 105 -6.11 11.97 -14.33
N GLY A 106 -6.76 11.14 -13.52
CA GLY A 106 -6.27 9.81 -13.12
C GLY A 106 -5.52 9.76 -11.79
N ASP A 107 -5.34 10.88 -11.10
CA ASP A 107 -4.92 10.88 -9.70
C ASP A 107 -6.08 10.43 -8.79
N TYR A 108 -5.77 9.89 -7.62
CA TYR A 108 -6.78 9.60 -6.61
C TYR A 108 -7.21 10.92 -5.93
N PHE A 109 -8.40 10.94 -5.32
CA PHE A 109 -8.91 12.05 -4.49
C PHE A 109 -9.37 13.31 -5.23
N THR A 110 -9.87 13.21 -6.47
CA THR A 110 -10.46 14.38 -7.16
C THR A 110 -11.59 15.03 -6.36
N GLU A 111 -12.45 14.24 -5.73
CA GLU A 111 -13.54 14.71 -4.85
C GLU A 111 -13.04 15.50 -3.63
N LEU A 112 -11.82 15.20 -3.16
CA LEU A 112 -11.20 15.93 -2.06
C LEU A 112 -10.79 17.35 -2.48
N ALA A 113 -10.36 17.52 -3.74
CA ALA A 113 -10.09 18.84 -4.28
C ALA A 113 -11.38 19.66 -4.40
N ASP A 114 -12.47 19.04 -4.82
CA ASP A 114 -13.78 19.69 -4.90
C ASP A 114 -14.26 20.12 -3.51
N SER A 115 -14.24 19.20 -2.54
CA SER A 115 -14.62 19.49 -1.16
C SER A 115 -13.77 20.61 -0.53
N TYR A 116 -12.46 20.62 -0.82
CA TYR A 116 -11.57 21.69 -0.39
C TYR A 116 -11.97 23.04 -1.03
N ASN A 117 -12.18 23.07 -2.34
CA ASN A 117 -12.57 24.28 -3.04
C ASN A 117 -13.90 24.84 -2.53
N ASP A 118 -14.88 23.97 -2.28
CA ASP A 118 -16.17 24.36 -1.75
C ASP A 118 -16.05 24.98 -0.35
N ALA A 119 -15.24 24.38 0.53
CA ALA A 119 -14.98 24.91 1.86
C ALA A 119 -14.30 26.29 1.82
N ILE A 120 -13.29 26.46 0.95
CA ILE A 120 -12.61 27.75 0.80
C ILE A 120 -13.51 28.80 0.18
N ASN A 121 -14.38 28.43 -0.77
CA ASN A 121 -15.34 29.34 -1.36
C ASN A 121 -16.37 29.82 -0.33
N GLN A 122 -16.94 28.91 0.47
CA GLN A 122 -17.87 29.28 1.55
C GLN A 122 -17.19 30.23 2.56
N LEU A 123 -15.96 29.90 2.97
CA LEU A 123 -15.20 30.76 3.87
C LEU A 123 -14.98 32.17 3.30
N LYS A 124 -14.66 32.29 2.01
CA LYS A 124 -14.52 33.58 1.33
C LYS A 124 -15.85 34.34 1.24
N GLU A 125 -16.96 33.65 1.00
CA GLU A 125 -18.29 34.26 0.99
C GLU A 125 -18.69 34.78 2.38
N ASP A 126 -18.46 34.00 3.43
CA ASP A 126 -18.71 34.40 4.81
C ASP A 126 -17.90 35.64 5.19
N TYR A 127 -16.60 35.67 4.86
CA TYR A 127 -15.75 36.84 5.07
C TYR A 127 -16.26 38.09 4.34
N LYS A 128 -16.75 37.92 3.11
CA LYS A 128 -17.31 39.03 2.33
C LYS A 128 -18.61 39.55 2.96
N ASN A 129 -19.47 38.65 3.42
CA ASN A 129 -20.71 39.02 4.09
C ASN A 129 -20.43 39.79 5.39
N ASP A 130 -19.50 39.31 6.21
CA ASP A 130 -19.06 39.99 7.44
C ASP A 130 -18.53 41.39 7.16
N PHE A 131 -17.75 41.56 6.09
CA PHE A 131 -17.25 42.88 5.68
C PHE A 131 -18.39 43.84 5.31
N VAL A 132 -19.41 43.36 4.59
CA VAL A 132 -20.61 44.16 4.24
C VAL A 132 -21.33 44.60 5.52
N TYR A 133 -21.57 43.69 6.46
CA TYR A 133 -22.21 44.03 7.75
C TYR A 133 -21.40 45.06 8.54
N LEU A 134 -20.07 44.93 8.61
CA LEU A 134 -19.22 45.90 9.28
C LEU A 134 -19.26 47.29 8.62
N SER A 135 -19.35 47.33 7.28
CA SER A 135 -19.51 48.57 6.53
C SER A 135 -20.83 49.27 6.86
N GLU A 136 -21.93 48.51 6.95
CA GLU A 136 -23.23 49.04 7.36
C GLU A 136 -23.21 49.58 8.80
N VAL A 137 -22.62 48.83 9.74
CA VAL A 137 -22.48 49.29 11.13
C VAL A 137 -21.69 50.59 11.22
N SER A 138 -20.58 50.69 10.48
CA SER A 138 -19.78 51.93 10.40
C SER A 138 -20.61 53.10 9.87
N ALA A 139 -21.45 52.87 8.84
CA ALA A 139 -22.34 53.89 8.31
C ALA A 139 -23.39 54.34 9.34
N TYR A 140 -24.01 53.42 10.08
CA TYR A 140 -24.96 53.76 11.15
C TYR A 140 -24.32 54.58 12.27
N ILE A 141 -23.10 54.24 12.68
CA ILE A 141 -22.37 54.98 13.71
C ILE A 141 -22.00 56.38 13.22
N ASN A 142 -21.55 56.52 11.98
CA ASN A 142 -21.26 57.83 11.40
C ASN A 142 -22.51 58.72 11.32
N ASN A 143 -23.67 58.16 10.98
CA ASN A 143 -24.92 58.90 11.01
C ASN A 143 -25.33 59.29 12.44
N LEU A 144 -25.12 58.41 13.42
CA LEU A 144 -25.40 58.72 14.83
C LEU A 144 -24.54 59.87 15.37
N SER A 145 -23.26 59.94 14.99
CA SER A 145 -22.32 61.02 15.37
C SER A 145 -22.87 62.42 15.11
N LEU A 146 -23.73 62.59 14.10
CA LEU A 146 -24.36 63.85 13.75
C LEU A 146 -25.44 64.31 14.74
N VAL A 147 -26.03 63.37 15.49
CA VAL A 147 -27.20 63.61 16.35
C VAL A 147 -26.87 63.55 17.86
N VAL A 148 -25.67 63.11 18.24
CA VAL A 148 -25.28 62.97 19.65
C VAL A 148 -24.57 64.24 20.17
N PRO A 149 -24.84 64.70 21.41
CA PRO A 149 -24.10 65.80 22.04
C PRO A 149 -22.60 65.52 22.22
N ASP A 150 -21.81 66.60 22.32
CA ASP A 150 -20.33 66.57 22.25
C ASP A 150 -19.66 65.72 23.34
N ASP A 151 -20.31 65.57 24.48
CA ASP A 151 -19.86 64.76 25.63
C ASP A 151 -19.73 63.26 25.30
N LYS A 152 -20.51 62.74 24.34
CA LYS A 152 -20.50 61.33 23.94
C LYS A 152 -19.80 61.07 22.61
N LYS A 153 -19.44 62.11 21.86
CA LYS A 153 -18.69 61.98 20.59
C LYS A 153 -17.31 61.34 20.78
N ALA A 154 -16.69 61.51 21.95
CA ALA A 154 -15.42 60.87 22.29
C ALA A 154 -15.49 59.33 22.21
N VAL A 155 -16.59 58.73 22.70
CA VAL A 155 -16.80 57.28 22.65
C VAL A 155 -17.07 56.81 21.22
N LEU A 156 -17.86 57.57 20.45
CA LEU A 156 -18.12 57.25 19.04
C LEU A 156 -16.85 57.28 18.18
N ASN A 157 -15.96 58.24 18.43
CA ASN A 157 -14.68 58.32 17.74
C ASN A 157 -13.79 57.12 18.03
N GLU A 158 -13.78 56.63 19.27
CA GLU A 158 -13.05 55.40 19.64
C GLU A 158 -13.64 54.16 18.95
N ILE A 159 -14.98 54.05 18.87
CA ILE A 159 -15.63 52.93 18.18
C ILE A 159 -15.31 52.97 16.67
N ASN A 160 -15.41 54.15 16.04
CA ASN A 160 -15.06 54.32 14.63
C ASN A 160 -13.58 53.97 14.36
N LYS A 161 -12.68 54.38 15.25
CA LYS A 161 -11.25 54.02 15.15
C LYS A 161 -11.06 52.50 15.16
N ARG A 162 -11.68 51.79 16.10
CA ARG A 162 -11.59 50.32 16.18
C ARG A 162 -12.24 49.60 15.01
N LEU A 163 -13.37 50.11 14.50
CA LEU A 163 -13.99 49.58 13.29
C LEU A 163 -13.09 49.74 12.08
N ASN A 164 -12.44 50.90 11.92
CA ASN A 164 -11.46 51.12 10.86
C ASN A 164 -10.23 50.21 11.01
N GLU A 165 -9.75 49.96 12.23
CA GLU A 165 -8.67 49.01 12.48
C GLU A 165 -9.05 47.58 12.08
N ILE A 166 -10.29 47.16 12.36
CA ILE A 166 -10.79 45.85 11.94
C ILE A 166 -10.88 45.81 10.41
N GLN A 167 -11.55 46.77 9.77
CA GLN A 167 -11.67 46.84 8.31
C GLN A 167 -10.30 46.91 7.61
N GLY A 168 -9.33 47.59 8.19
CA GLY A 168 -7.96 47.64 7.68
C GLY A 168 -7.31 46.25 7.62
N LYS A 169 -7.50 45.42 8.64
CA LYS A 169 -7.02 44.03 8.66
C LYS A 169 -7.70 43.13 7.62
N PHE A 170 -8.93 43.44 7.22
CA PHE A 170 -9.63 42.75 6.15
C PHE A 170 -9.09 43.12 4.76
N ASN A 171 -8.70 44.39 4.54
CA ASN A 171 -8.13 44.84 3.27
C ASN A 171 -6.66 44.43 3.05
N GLU A 172 -5.89 44.20 4.12
CA GLU A 172 -4.48 43.79 4.02
C GLU A 172 -4.30 42.28 3.78
N LYS A 173 -5.36 41.49 3.97
CA LYS A 173 -5.36 40.02 3.88
C LYS A 173 -6.21 39.44 2.74
N SER A 174 -6.84 40.30 1.94
CA SER A 174 -7.58 39.91 0.72
C SER A 174 -6.80 40.23 -0.53
#